data_AF-A0A4S4F3P2-F1
#
_entry.id   AF-A0A4S4F3P2-F1
#
_cell.length_a   1.000
_cell.length_b   1.000
_cell.length_c   1.000
_cell.angle_alpha   90.00
_cell.angle_beta   90.00
_cell.angle_gamma   90.00
#
_symmetry.space_group_name_H-M   'P 1'
#
loop_
_entity.id
_entity.type
_entity.pdbx_description
1 polymer ?
#
loop_
_entity_poly.entity_id
_entity_poly.type
_entity_poly.pdbx_seq_one_letter_code
_entity_poly.pdbx_strand_id
1 'polypeptide(L)'
;MMSAKNLRDSILQMAVEGKLVEQREEEGTAADLLASIREQRAQLVREKKAKPVKGGESVIWRDDDGHWFERRGKGEAVCIDDEIPFDIPDSWCWARLGSIVNVVSARRVHKADWRSHGIPFYRAREIVKLSAGLPITDALYIDASLYEKLSQSGAPQPGDLMVNGYRSGNHWNVIRCSTR
;
A
#
# COMPACT_ATOMS: atom_id res chain seq x y z
N MET A 1 34.66 4.15 11.23
CA MET A 1 34.39 3.17 10.14
C MET A 1 32.89 2.93 10.12
N MET A 2 32.20 3.19 9.01
CA MET A 2 30.76 2.89 8.89
C MET A 2 30.54 1.38 8.92
N SER A 3 29.53 0.91 9.66
CA SER A 3 29.15 -0.50 9.66
C SER A 3 28.38 -0.84 8.37
N ALA A 4 28.37 -2.13 7.98
CA ALA A 4 27.59 -2.59 6.83
C ALA A 4 26.09 -2.27 6.97
N LYS A 5 25.57 -2.31 8.21
CA LYS A 5 24.20 -1.89 8.50
C LYS A 5 23.99 -0.40 8.23
N ASN A 6 24.88 0.45 8.73
CA ASN A 6 24.77 1.90 8.55
C ASN A 6 24.84 2.30 7.07
N LEU A 7 25.67 1.60 6.28
CA LEU A 7 25.73 1.81 4.83
C LEU A 7 24.41 1.44 4.15
N ARG A 8 23.83 0.27 4.49
CA ARG A 8 22.54 -0.16 3.95
C ARG A 8 21.45 0.85 4.29
N ASP A 9 21.38 1.29 5.53
CA ASP A 9 20.37 2.25 6.00
C ASP A 9 20.52 3.59 5.26
N SER A 10 21.75 4.06 5.05
CA SER A 10 22.03 5.28 4.28
C SER A 10 21.63 5.16 2.80
N ILE A 11 21.89 4.02 2.15
CA ILE A 11 21.47 3.79 0.76
C ILE A 11 19.95 3.79 0.66
N LEU A 12 19.26 3.11 1.57
CA LEU A 12 17.79 3.10 1.60
C LEU A 12 17.21 4.50 1.84
N GLN A 13 17.84 5.30 2.70
CA GLN A 13 17.44 6.69 2.92
C GLN A 13 17.58 7.52 1.63
N MET A 14 18.72 7.41 0.94
CA MET A 14 18.90 8.09 -0.37
C MET A 14 17.88 7.61 -1.41
N ALA A 15 17.45 6.34 -1.35
CA ALA A 15 16.43 5.81 -2.26
C ALA A 15 15.06 6.46 -2.04
N VAL A 16 14.63 6.59 -0.78
CA VAL A 16 13.32 7.19 -0.46
C VAL A 16 13.29 8.71 -0.67
N GLU A 17 14.45 9.36 -0.59
CA GLU A 17 14.64 10.77 -0.94
C GLU A 17 14.79 11.01 -2.45
N GLY A 18 14.75 9.96 -3.29
CA GLY A 18 14.88 10.09 -4.74
C GLY A 18 16.29 10.51 -5.23
N LYS A 19 17.32 10.33 -4.40
CA LYS A 19 18.70 10.79 -4.67
C LYS A 19 19.60 9.74 -5.35
N LEU A 20 19.09 8.53 -5.56
CA LEU A 20 19.88 7.44 -6.15
C LEU A 20 19.90 7.43 -7.69
N VAL A 21 18.98 8.16 -8.33
CA VAL A 21 18.84 8.19 -9.79
C VAL A 21 18.52 9.61 -10.25
N GLU A 22 19.06 9.99 -11.41
CA GLU A 22 18.77 11.26 -12.06
C GLU A 22 17.28 11.37 -12.43
N GLN A 23 16.69 12.54 -12.19
CA GLN A 23 15.30 12.82 -12.59
C GLN A 23 15.27 13.19 -14.07
N ARG A 24 14.38 12.54 -14.83
CA ARG A 24 14.29 12.66 -16.29
C ARG A 24 12.99 13.36 -16.68
N GLU A 25 13.08 14.42 -17.48
CA GLU A 25 11.91 15.22 -17.88
C GLU A 25 10.86 14.38 -18.64
N GLU A 26 11.30 13.41 -19.43
CA GLU A 26 10.42 12.52 -20.19
C GLU A 26 9.57 11.57 -19.33
N GLU A 27 9.88 11.41 -18.04
CA GLU A 27 9.08 10.61 -17.10
C GLU A 27 7.91 11.42 -16.50
N GLY A 28 7.87 12.73 -16.74
CA GLY A 28 6.85 13.65 -16.21
C GLY A 28 6.94 13.82 -14.70
N THR A 29 5.87 14.33 -14.08
CA THR A 29 5.82 14.55 -12.63
C THR A 29 4.84 13.60 -11.94
N ALA A 30 5.11 13.29 -10.68
CA ALA A 30 4.18 12.57 -9.83
C ALA A 30 2.85 13.34 -9.66
N ALA A 31 2.86 14.67 -9.76
CA ALA A 31 1.65 15.50 -9.74
C ALA A 31 0.71 15.14 -10.90
N ASP A 32 1.24 15.02 -12.11
CA ASP A 32 0.50 14.64 -13.32
C ASP A 32 -0.07 13.23 -13.22
N LEU A 33 0.74 12.29 -12.71
CA LEU A 33 0.30 10.91 -12.48
C LEU A 33 -0.82 10.85 -11.43
N LEU A 34 -0.69 11.59 -10.32
CA LEU A 34 -1.72 11.63 -9.29
C LEU A 34 -3.00 12.30 -9.79
N ALA A 35 -2.92 13.33 -10.64
CA ALA A 35 -4.08 13.91 -11.30
C ALA A 35 -4.80 12.86 -12.18
N SER A 36 -4.05 12.11 -12.99
CA SER A 36 -4.56 11.02 -13.82
C SER A 36 -5.23 9.92 -12.98
N ILE A 37 -4.61 9.52 -11.86
CA ILE A 37 -5.19 8.52 -10.94
C ILE A 37 -6.51 9.01 -10.34
N ARG A 38 -6.59 10.28 -9.92
CA ARG A 38 -7.83 10.87 -9.37
C ARG A 38 -8.94 10.90 -10.40
N GLU A 39 -8.63 11.26 -11.65
CA GLU A 39 -9.62 11.25 -12.74
C GLU A 39 -10.14 9.83 -13.03
N GLN A 40 -9.24 8.87 -13.20
CA GLN A 40 -9.60 7.46 -13.42
C GLN A 40 -10.44 6.92 -12.25
N ARG A 41 -10.08 7.25 -11.01
CA ARG A 41 -10.84 6.87 -9.83
C ARG A 41 -12.22 7.51 -9.82
N ALA A 42 -12.34 8.80 -10.14
CA ALA A 42 -13.62 9.49 -10.23
C ALA A 42 -14.53 8.84 -11.28
N GLN A 43 -13.97 8.41 -12.42
CA GLN A 43 -14.70 7.67 -13.44
C GLN A 43 -15.19 6.31 -12.93
N LEU A 44 -14.33 5.53 -12.28
CA LEU A 44 -14.72 4.24 -11.68
C LEU A 44 -15.81 4.40 -10.61
N VAL A 45 -15.80 5.50 -9.85
CA VAL A 45 -16.86 5.82 -8.87
C VAL A 45 -18.18 6.16 -9.58
N ARG A 46 -18.15 6.95 -10.66
CA ARG A 46 -19.35 7.23 -11.49
C ARG A 46 -19.94 5.95 -12.08
N GLU A 47 -19.09 5.03 -12.50
CA GLU A 47 -19.48 3.72 -13.03
C GLU A 47 -19.85 2.70 -11.95
N LYS A 48 -19.81 3.07 -10.66
CA LYS A 48 -20.08 2.19 -9.50
C LYS A 48 -19.14 0.98 -9.40
N LYS A 49 -17.96 1.04 -10.03
CA LYS A 49 -16.90 0.01 -9.96
C LYS A 49 -15.95 0.23 -8.79
N ALA A 50 -15.90 1.45 -8.24
CA ALA A 50 -15.12 1.78 -7.06
C ALA A 50 -15.95 2.56 -6.03
N LYS A 51 -15.54 2.45 -4.76
CA LYS A 51 -16.12 3.27 -3.68
C LYS A 51 -15.43 4.64 -3.64
N PRO A 52 -16.16 5.72 -3.32
CA PRO A 52 -15.57 7.03 -3.09
C PRO A 52 -14.59 7.00 -1.91
N VAL A 53 -13.56 7.85 -1.96
CA VAL A 53 -12.62 8.02 -0.83
C VAL A 53 -13.39 8.57 0.37
N LYS A 54 -13.30 7.86 1.50
CA LYS A 54 -13.83 8.36 2.76
C LYS A 54 -13.03 9.59 3.19
N GLY A 55 -13.71 10.73 3.33
CA GLY A 55 -13.06 12.02 3.63
C GLY A 55 -12.65 12.83 2.38
N GLY A 56 -12.90 12.32 1.18
CA GLY A 56 -12.56 12.98 -0.08
C GLY A 56 -11.11 12.79 -0.51
N GLU A 57 -10.80 13.22 -1.74
CA GLU A 57 -9.45 13.13 -2.30
C GLU A 57 -8.46 13.99 -1.52
N SER A 58 -7.27 13.46 -1.28
CA SER A 58 -6.15 14.18 -0.68
C SER A 58 -5.28 14.79 -1.79
N VAL A 59 -5.02 16.09 -1.67
CA VAL A 59 -4.07 16.82 -2.51
C VAL A 59 -3.06 17.46 -1.58
N ILE A 60 -1.79 17.12 -1.76
CA ILE A 60 -0.66 17.68 -1.03
C ILE A 60 0.16 18.52 -2.00
N TRP A 61 0.57 19.71 -1.60
CA TRP A 61 1.43 20.61 -2.38
C TRP A 61 2.35 21.40 -1.46
N ARG A 62 3.40 21.96 -2.06
CA ARG A 62 4.34 22.90 -1.42
C ARG A 62 4.08 24.29 -1.99
N ASP A 63 4.08 25.32 -1.15
CA ASP A 63 4.00 26.71 -1.60
C ASP A 63 5.39 27.31 -1.91
N ASP A 64 5.41 28.57 -2.33
CA ASP A 64 6.63 29.30 -2.70
C ASP A 64 7.53 29.57 -1.48
N ASP A 65 6.95 29.64 -0.28
CA ASP A 65 7.68 29.79 0.99
C ASP A 65 8.25 28.46 1.51
N GLY A 66 7.93 27.36 0.83
CA GLY A 66 8.45 26.02 1.10
C GLY A 66 7.63 25.19 2.10
N HIS A 67 6.47 25.68 2.52
CA HIS A 67 5.55 25.02 3.45
C HIS A 67 4.63 24.03 2.73
N TRP A 68 4.34 22.91 3.39
CA TRP A 68 3.50 21.84 2.85
C TRP A 68 2.08 21.93 3.37
N PHE A 69 1.12 21.76 2.45
CA PHE A 69 -0.30 21.79 2.76
C PHE A 69 -1.02 20.56 2.23
N GLU A 70 -2.04 20.10 2.96
CA GLU A 70 -2.99 19.09 2.51
C GLU A 70 -4.40 19.66 2.46
N ARG A 71 -5.12 19.38 1.37
CA ARG A 71 -6.57 19.55 1.28
C ARG A 71 -7.24 18.20 1.09
N ARG A 72 -8.28 17.93 1.88
CA ARG A 72 -9.11 16.73 1.77
C ARG A 72 -10.53 17.07 1.29
N GLY A 73 -10.90 16.60 0.11
CA GLY A 73 -12.20 16.86 -0.49
C GLY A 73 -12.50 18.35 -0.62
N LYS A 74 -13.58 18.81 0.03
CA LYS A 74 -14.00 20.23 0.09
C LYS A 74 -13.56 20.93 1.37
N GLY A 75 -12.72 20.30 2.19
CA GLY A 75 -12.16 20.91 3.39
C GLY A 75 -11.19 22.03 3.07
N GLU A 76 -10.81 22.77 4.10
CA GLU A 76 -9.76 23.78 4.02
C GLU A 76 -8.38 23.14 3.90
N ALA A 77 -7.42 23.92 3.37
CA ALA A 77 -6.02 23.53 3.35
C ALA A 77 -5.45 23.60 4.77
N VAL A 78 -4.71 22.58 5.17
CA VAL A 78 -4.06 22.53 6.49
C VAL A 78 -2.56 22.34 6.27
N CYS A 79 -1.74 23.12 6.99
CA CYS A 79 -0.29 22.95 6.98
C CYS A 79 0.08 21.60 7.62
N ILE A 80 0.97 20.84 6.98
CA ILE A 80 1.39 19.51 7.39
C ILE A 80 2.91 19.37 7.51
N ASP A 81 3.64 20.46 7.71
CA ASP A 81 5.11 20.46 7.80
C ASP A 81 5.63 19.46 8.85
N ASP A 82 4.96 19.37 10.00
CA ASP A 82 5.31 18.43 11.07
C ASP A 82 5.18 16.95 10.65
N GLU A 83 4.49 16.65 9.54
CA GLU A 83 4.36 15.31 8.99
C GLU A 83 5.38 15.00 7.89
N ILE A 84 6.11 16.00 7.39
CA ILE A 84 7.06 15.83 6.28
C ILE A 84 8.45 15.48 6.84
N PRO A 85 8.92 14.25 6.64
CA PRO A 85 10.15 13.79 7.29
C PRO A 85 11.44 14.30 6.61
N PHE A 86 11.37 14.62 5.32
CA PHE A 86 12.51 15.03 4.49
C PHE A 86 12.04 15.66 3.17
N ASP A 87 12.94 16.37 2.52
CA ASP A 87 12.74 16.90 1.17
C ASP A 87 12.78 15.80 0.10
N ILE A 88 12.00 16.00 -0.96
CA ILE A 88 11.91 15.14 -2.14
C ILE A 88 12.22 15.98 -3.40
N PRO A 89 12.59 15.35 -4.54
CA PRO A 89 12.77 16.06 -5.79
C PRO A 89 11.48 16.75 -6.27
N ASP A 90 11.60 17.83 -7.03
CA ASP A 90 10.43 18.59 -7.53
C ASP A 90 9.53 17.77 -8.48
N SER A 91 10.08 16.75 -9.12
CA SER A 91 9.33 15.79 -9.94
C SER A 91 8.47 14.84 -9.10
N TRP A 92 8.72 14.73 -7.79
CA TRP A 92 8.00 13.85 -6.87
C TRP A 92 6.92 14.62 -6.10
N CYS A 93 5.98 13.89 -5.52
CA CYS A 93 4.92 14.46 -4.69
C CYS A 93 4.65 13.55 -3.51
N TRP A 94 4.34 14.15 -2.36
CA TRP A 94 3.74 13.43 -1.25
C TRP A 94 2.29 13.07 -1.59
N ALA A 95 1.90 11.84 -1.24
CA ALA A 95 0.53 11.38 -1.37
C ALA A 95 0.16 10.48 -0.18
N ARG A 96 -1.11 10.50 0.23
CA ARG A 96 -1.59 9.57 1.24
C ARG A 96 -1.76 8.19 0.61
N LEU A 97 -1.21 7.14 1.23
CA LEU A 97 -1.30 5.78 0.68
C LEU A 97 -2.74 5.38 0.29
N GLY A 98 -3.73 5.71 1.13
CA GLY A 98 -5.14 5.42 0.85
C GLY A 98 -5.77 6.15 -0.37
N SER A 99 -5.12 7.21 -0.89
CA SER A 99 -5.56 7.86 -2.13
C SER A 99 -5.08 7.10 -3.37
N ILE A 100 -3.97 6.38 -3.28
CA ILE A 100 -3.33 5.68 -4.41
C ILE A 100 -3.56 4.16 -4.41
N VAL A 101 -3.81 3.53 -3.26
CA VAL A 101 -4.09 2.09 -3.17
C VAL A 101 -5.48 1.79 -2.63
N ASN A 102 -6.07 0.69 -3.10
CA ASN A 102 -7.26 0.10 -2.51
C ASN A 102 -6.88 -0.78 -1.32
N VAL A 103 -7.07 -0.29 -0.10
CA VAL A 103 -6.81 -1.06 1.11
C VAL A 103 -8.03 -1.91 1.45
N VAL A 104 -7.86 -3.24 1.41
CA VAL A 104 -8.91 -4.21 1.75
C VAL A 104 -8.48 -5.04 2.95
N SER A 105 -9.43 -5.32 3.84
CA SER A 105 -9.19 -6.20 4.98
C SER A 105 -9.49 -7.65 4.63
N ALA A 106 -8.62 -8.56 5.07
CA ALA A 106 -8.87 -9.99 4.98
C ALA A 106 -10.11 -10.39 5.80
N ARG A 107 -10.82 -11.43 5.34
CA ARG A 107 -11.95 -12.00 6.06
C ARG A 107 -11.49 -13.02 7.09
N ARG A 108 -12.22 -13.10 8.21
CA ARG A 108 -11.99 -14.09 9.25
C ARG A 108 -12.53 -15.45 8.79
N VAL A 109 -11.67 -16.46 8.81
CA VAL A 109 -12.03 -17.88 8.65
C VAL A 109 -11.98 -18.55 10.01
N HIS A 110 -13.07 -19.19 10.44
CA HIS A 110 -13.12 -19.87 11.74
C HIS A 110 -12.53 -21.27 11.65
N LYS A 111 -12.02 -21.79 12.78
CA LYS A 111 -11.41 -23.14 12.83
C LYS A 111 -12.38 -24.26 12.41
N ALA A 112 -13.68 -24.09 12.69
CA ALA A 112 -14.71 -25.04 12.27
C ALA A 112 -14.87 -25.14 10.74
N ASP A 113 -14.43 -24.11 10.01
CA ASP A 113 -14.52 -24.05 8.55
C ASP A 113 -13.28 -24.65 7.86
N TRP A 114 -12.25 -25.03 8.63
CA TRP A 114 -11.02 -25.56 8.04
C TRP A 114 -11.26 -26.93 7.41
N ARG A 115 -10.63 -27.13 6.26
CA ARG A 115 -10.64 -28.38 5.49
C ARG A 115 -9.22 -28.84 5.22
N SER A 116 -9.08 -30.14 4.95
CA SER A 116 -7.82 -30.77 4.53
C SER A 116 -7.49 -30.55 3.06
N HIS A 117 -8.49 -30.18 2.24
CA HIS A 117 -8.35 -29.84 0.83
C HIS A 117 -9.38 -28.77 0.43
N GLY A 118 -9.19 -28.13 -0.72
CA GLY A 118 -10.09 -27.10 -1.24
C GLY A 118 -9.31 -25.87 -1.70
N ILE A 119 -9.83 -24.68 -1.40
CA ILE A 119 -9.19 -23.42 -1.75
C ILE A 119 -8.25 -23.01 -0.61
N PRO A 120 -6.94 -22.81 -0.88
CA PRO A 120 -5.98 -22.45 0.16
C PRO A 120 -6.23 -21.04 0.67
N PHE A 121 -5.93 -20.80 1.95
CA PHE A 121 -5.93 -19.45 2.51
C PHE A 121 -4.77 -19.26 3.49
N TYR A 122 -4.33 -18.01 3.64
CA TYR A 122 -3.27 -17.62 4.57
C TYR A 122 -3.82 -16.83 5.74
N ARG A 123 -3.38 -17.16 6.95
CA ARG A 123 -3.56 -16.29 8.12
C ARG A 123 -2.31 -15.43 8.29
N ALA A 124 -2.36 -14.52 9.26
CA ALA A 124 -1.21 -13.69 9.63
C ALA A 124 0.08 -14.50 9.87
N ARG A 125 -0.03 -15.72 10.44
CA ARG A 125 1.13 -16.60 10.68
C ARG A 125 1.81 -17.04 9.38
N GLU A 126 1.03 -17.40 8.37
CA GLU A 126 1.56 -17.81 7.07
C GLU A 126 2.22 -16.63 6.35
N ILE A 127 1.64 -15.41 6.45
CA ILE A 127 2.26 -14.18 5.93
C ILE A 127 3.63 -13.91 6.60
N VAL A 128 3.72 -14.06 7.92
CA VAL A 128 5.00 -13.92 8.65
C VAL A 128 6.04 -14.93 8.16
N LYS A 129 5.67 -16.21 8.04
CA LYS A 129 6.57 -17.25 7.51
C LYS A 129 7.07 -16.91 6.10
N LEU A 130 6.16 -16.57 5.20
CA LEU A 130 6.49 -16.23 3.81
C LEU A 130 7.38 -15.00 3.72
N SER A 131 7.14 -13.97 4.55
CA SER A 131 7.99 -12.77 4.58
C SER A 131 9.43 -13.05 5.04
N ALA A 132 9.62 -14.12 5.83
CA ALA A 132 10.94 -14.60 6.24
C ALA A 132 11.55 -15.61 5.23
N GLY A 133 10.91 -15.83 4.08
CA GLY A 133 11.36 -16.82 3.08
C GLY A 133 11.15 -18.28 3.52
N LEU A 134 10.34 -18.52 4.55
CA LEU A 134 10.07 -19.87 5.04
C LEU A 134 8.89 -20.51 4.28
N PRO A 135 8.96 -21.82 3.99
CA PRO A 135 7.88 -22.52 3.31
C PRO A 135 6.64 -22.68 4.20
N ILE A 136 5.48 -22.81 3.56
CA ILE A 136 4.23 -23.20 4.24
C ILE A 136 4.13 -24.72 4.23
N THR A 137 4.23 -25.33 5.41
CA THR A 137 4.19 -26.79 5.61
C THR A 137 2.78 -27.32 5.85
N ASP A 138 1.92 -26.52 6.47
CA ASP A 138 0.55 -26.89 6.87
C ASP A 138 -0.43 -25.97 6.16
N ALA A 139 -0.63 -26.19 4.86
CA ALA A 139 -1.60 -25.43 4.09
C ALA A 139 -3.02 -25.65 4.67
N LEU A 140 -3.74 -24.55 4.86
CA LEU A 140 -5.13 -24.58 5.33
C LEU A 140 -6.06 -24.29 4.17
N TYR A 141 -7.17 -25.03 4.14
CA TYR A 141 -8.15 -24.93 3.06
C TYR A 141 -9.53 -24.59 3.59
N ILE A 142 -10.36 -24.03 2.71
CA ILE A 142 -11.80 -23.84 2.88
C ILE A 142 -12.54 -24.41 1.66
N ASP A 143 -13.82 -24.73 1.85
CA ASP A 143 -14.68 -25.14 0.75
C ASP A 143 -14.95 -23.99 -0.22
N ALA A 144 -15.23 -24.34 -1.49
CA ALA A 144 -15.53 -23.38 -2.55
C ALA A 144 -16.71 -22.47 -2.21
N SER A 145 -17.76 -23.00 -1.56
CA SER A 145 -18.93 -22.21 -1.17
C SER A 145 -18.60 -21.12 -0.15
N LEU A 146 -17.68 -21.39 0.79
CA LEU A 146 -17.23 -20.37 1.75
C LEU A 146 -16.33 -19.35 1.07
N TYR A 147 -15.42 -19.77 0.20
CA TYR A 147 -14.60 -18.85 -0.58
C TYR A 147 -15.45 -17.87 -1.38
N GLU A 148 -16.45 -18.35 -2.12
CA GLU A 148 -17.34 -17.48 -2.91
C GLU A 148 -18.09 -16.47 -2.04
N LYS A 149 -18.50 -16.86 -0.83
CA LYS A 149 -19.11 -15.94 0.13
C LYS A 149 -18.13 -14.88 0.63
N LEU A 150 -16.87 -15.26 0.88
CA LEU A 150 -15.85 -14.35 1.42
C LEU A 150 -15.25 -13.43 0.35
N SER A 151 -15.16 -13.90 -0.89
CA SER A 151 -14.58 -13.20 -2.04
C SER A 151 -15.48 -12.08 -2.58
N GLN A 152 -16.76 -12.03 -2.20
CA GLN A 152 -17.69 -10.97 -2.60
C GLN A 152 -17.21 -9.54 -2.29
N SER A 153 -16.34 -9.37 -1.29
CA SER A 153 -15.70 -8.07 -0.98
C SER A 153 -14.32 -7.89 -1.59
N GLY A 154 -13.92 -8.77 -2.51
CA GLY A 154 -12.57 -8.89 -3.03
C GLY A 154 -11.82 -10.08 -2.42
N ALA A 155 -10.98 -10.70 -3.24
CA ALA A 155 -9.97 -11.68 -2.84
C ALA A 155 -8.61 -11.21 -3.38
N PRO A 156 -7.49 -11.51 -2.68
CA PRO A 156 -6.16 -11.15 -3.14
C PRO A 156 -5.90 -11.66 -4.56
N GLN A 157 -5.38 -10.79 -5.42
CA GLN A 157 -4.98 -11.11 -6.78
C GLN A 157 -3.45 -11.22 -6.87
N PRO A 158 -2.94 -11.97 -7.86
CA PRO A 158 -1.51 -11.95 -8.16
C PRO A 158 -0.99 -10.52 -8.33
N GLY A 159 0.07 -10.18 -7.60
CA GLY A 159 0.65 -8.85 -7.58
C GLY A 159 0.23 -7.98 -6.41
N ASP A 160 -0.88 -8.29 -5.72
CA ASP A 160 -1.32 -7.55 -4.54
C ASP A 160 -0.29 -7.63 -3.39
N LEU A 161 -0.20 -6.57 -2.60
CA LEU A 161 0.59 -6.57 -1.37
C LEU A 161 -0.28 -7.06 -0.20
N MET A 162 0.17 -8.13 0.46
CA MET A 162 -0.47 -8.66 1.66
C MET A 162 0.35 -8.26 2.88
N VAL A 163 -0.29 -7.56 3.81
CA VAL A 163 0.34 -7.06 5.04
C VAL A 163 -0.37 -7.66 6.24
N ASN A 164 0.40 -8.16 7.20
CA ASN A 164 -0.19 -8.66 8.44
C ASN A 164 -0.59 -7.50 9.38
N GLY A 165 -1.70 -7.63 10.12
CA GLY A 165 -2.21 -6.54 10.99
C GLY A 165 -1.44 -6.30 12.28
N TYR A 166 -0.36 -7.04 12.55
CA TYR A 166 0.42 -6.95 13.78
C TYR A 166 1.90 -6.80 13.45
N ARG A 167 2.58 -5.86 14.11
CA ARG A 167 4.03 -5.69 13.97
C ARG A 167 4.77 -6.86 14.61
N SER A 168 5.78 -7.37 13.93
CA SER A 168 6.77 -8.28 14.54
C SER A 168 7.99 -7.44 14.90
N GLY A 169 8.08 -6.99 16.15
CA GLY A 169 9.05 -5.96 16.55
C GLY A 169 8.76 -4.61 15.85
N ASN A 170 9.75 -4.08 15.13
CA ASN A 170 9.68 -2.75 14.49
C ASN A 170 9.25 -2.78 13.01
N HIS A 171 8.98 -3.95 12.42
CA HIS A 171 8.68 -4.06 10.98
C HIS A 171 7.32 -4.72 10.73
N TRP A 172 6.71 -4.34 9.61
CA TRP A 172 5.53 -5.00 9.07
C TRP A 172 5.97 -6.19 8.21
N ASN A 173 5.19 -7.28 8.24
CA ASN A 173 5.45 -8.42 7.38
C ASN A 173 4.62 -8.21 6.12
N VAL A 174 5.33 -8.02 5.01
CA VAL A 174 4.73 -7.74 3.70
C VAL A 174 5.17 -8.83 2.73
N ILE A 175 4.22 -9.40 2.01
CA ILE A 175 4.49 -10.29 0.89
C ILE A 175 3.75 -9.80 -0.34
N ARG A 176 4.28 -10.14 -1.52
CA ARG A 176 3.55 -9.98 -2.77
C ARG A 176 2.79 -11.28 -3.04
N CYS A 177 1.48 -11.19 -3.25
CA CYS A 177 0.65 -12.33 -3.60
C CYS A 177 1.13 -12.93 -4.93
N SER A 178 1.47 -14.21 -4.93
CA SER A 178 1.87 -14.96 -6.13
C SER A 178 0.72 -15.84 -6.64
N THR A 179 0.75 -16.20 -7.93
CA THR A 179 -0.20 -17.12 -8.60
C THR A 179 -0.19 -18.58 -8.11
N ARG A 180 0.53 -18.91 -7.02
CA ARG A 180 0.69 -20.29 -6.55
C ARG A 180 -0.24 -20.63 -5.41
#